data_AF-A0A4D4IZI6-F1
#
_entry.id   AF-A0A4D4IZI6-F1
#
_cell.length_a   1.000
_cell.length_b   1.000
_cell.length_c   1.000
_cell.angle_alpha   90.00
_cell.angle_beta   90.00
_cell.angle_gamma   90.00
#
_symmetry.space_group_name_H-M   'P 1'
#
loop_
_entity.id
_entity.type
_entity.pdbx_description
1 polymer ?
#
loop_
_entity_poly.entity_id
_entity_poly.type
_entity_poly.pdbx_seq_one_letter_code
_entity_poly.pdbx_strand_id
1 'polypeptide(L)'
;MASEQPNEVLASLLAELGWSPRALARRINRVFGPGTVADTAPYHWRDDGRVPRPPLPALTAWVLSRELGRPITVAELWQGQAADSPLTMPADVEMSLPWSRSGALGIIDDWVVSGDFLPALDAILAAPPTST
;
A
#
# COMPACT_ATOMS: atom_id res chain seq x y z
N MET A 1 -33.03 -4.36 9.51
CA MET A 1 -32.64 -3.90 8.17
C MET A 1 -31.55 -2.86 8.38
N ALA A 2 -30.30 -3.17 8.04
CA ALA A 2 -29.23 -2.18 8.16
C ALA A 2 -29.50 -1.10 7.11
N SER A 3 -29.74 0.13 7.54
CA SER A 3 -29.86 1.26 6.63
C SER A 3 -28.51 1.43 5.93
N GLU A 4 -28.46 1.16 4.62
CA GLU A 4 -27.36 1.52 3.74
C GLU A 4 -27.25 3.05 3.78
N GLN A 5 -26.36 3.55 4.64
CA GLN A 5 -26.07 4.97 4.76
C GLN A 5 -24.83 5.28 3.93
N PRO A 6 -24.84 6.37 3.14
CA PRO A 6 -23.68 6.75 2.35
C PRO A 6 -22.46 7.01 3.25
N ASN A 7 -21.29 6.67 2.74
CA ASN A 7 -20.02 6.98 3.39
C ASN A 7 -19.62 8.43 3.07
N GLU A 8 -20.11 9.35 3.90
CA GLU A 8 -19.86 10.79 3.78
C GLU A 8 -18.36 11.14 3.88
N VAL A 9 -17.58 10.35 4.63
CA VAL A 9 -16.11 10.53 4.72
C VAL A 9 -15.48 10.27 3.36
N LEU A 10 -15.78 9.13 2.75
CA LEU A 10 -15.29 8.81 1.41
C LEU A 10 -15.78 9.82 0.36
N ALA A 11 -17.04 10.23 0.42
CA ALA A 11 -17.59 11.25 -0.48
C ALA A 11 -16.82 12.58 -0.39
N SER A 12 -16.54 13.03 0.83
CA SER A 12 -15.82 14.29 1.09
C SER A 12 -14.38 14.24 0.58
N LEU A 13 -13.65 13.14 0.84
CA LEU A 13 -12.26 12.99 0.38
C LEU A 13 -12.18 12.92 -1.15
N LEU A 14 -13.15 12.26 -1.79
CA LEU A 14 -13.23 12.24 -3.25
C LEU A 14 -13.56 13.60 -3.83
N ALA A 15 -14.43 14.38 -3.17
CA ALA A 15 -14.74 15.74 -3.58
C ALA A 15 -13.52 16.67 -3.46
N GLU A 16 -12.73 16.56 -2.39
CA GLU A 16 -11.47 17.30 -2.20
C GLU A 16 -10.46 17.03 -3.32
N LEU A 17 -10.39 15.78 -3.80
CA LEU A 17 -9.54 15.38 -4.93
C LEU A 17 -10.15 15.70 -6.31
N GLY A 18 -11.44 16.09 -6.38
CA GLY A 18 -12.18 16.19 -7.63
C GLY A 18 -12.38 14.85 -8.34
N TRP A 19 -12.39 13.75 -7.60
CA TRP A 19 -12.44 12.38 -8.12
C TRP A 19 -13.85 11.81 -8.13
N SER A 20 -14.16 11.06 -9.19
CA SER A 20 -15.31 10.16 -9.19
C SER A 20 -14.97 8.83 -8.52
N PRO A 21 -15.95 8.04 -8.06
CA PRO A 21 -15.70 6.68 -7.57
C PRO A 21 -14.97 5.80 -8.61
N ARG A 22 -15.30 5.97 -9.90
CA ARG A 22 -14.59 5.32 -11.00
C ARG A 22 -13.12 5.76 -11.10
N ALA A 23 -12.81 7.03 -10.84
CA ALA A 23 -11.43 7.51 -10.83
C ALA A 23 -10.62 6.87 -9.71
N LEU A 24 -11.23 6.68 -8.53
CA LEU A 24 -10.63 5.94 -7.42
C LEU A 24 -10.30 4.49 -7.82
N ALA A 25 -11.25 3.76 -8.42
CA ALA A 25 -11.00 2.38 -8.89
C ALA A 25 -9.80 2.32 -9.84
N ARG A 26 -9.76 3.24 -10.82
CA ARG A 26 -8.67 3.34 -11.77
C ARG A 26 -7.34 3.66 -11.10
N ARG A 27 -7.34 4.50 -10.07
CA ARG A 27 -6.11 4.82 -9.32
C ARG A 27 -5.62 3.61 -8.54
N ILE A 28 -6.50 2.91 -7.83
CA ILE A 28 -6.16 1.68 -7.10
C ILE A 28 -5.57 0.64 -8.06
N ASN A 29 -6.23 0.38 -9.19
CA ASN A 29 -5.74 -0.56 -10.20
C ASN A 29 -4.42 -0.12 -10.85
N ARG A 30 -4.16 1.18 -10.97
CA ARG A 30 -2.88 1.69 -11.48
C ARG A 30 -1.73 1.45 -10.49
N VAL A 31 -2.00 1.53 -9.19
CA VAL A 31 -0.99 1.36 -8.14
C VAL A 31 -0.72 -0.12 -7.86
N PHE A 32 -1.78 -0.92 -7.67
CA PHE A 32 -1.68 -2.29 -7.17
C PHE A 32 -1.85 -3.36 -8.25
N GLY A 33 -2.09 -2.95 -9.49
CA GLY A 33 -2.24 -3.83 -10.64
C GLY A 33 -3.67 -3.89 -11.19
N PRO A 34 -3.83 -4.22 -12.48
CA PRO A 34 -5.16 -4.33 -13.07
C PRO A 34 -5.96 -5.44 -12.40
N GLY A 35 -7.24 -5.17 -12.10
CA GLY A 35 -8.15 -6.14 -11.51
C GLY A 35 -8.16 -6.18 -9.98
N THR A 36 -7.39 -5.33 -9.29
CA THR A 36 -7.47 -5.19 -7.82
C THR A 36 -8.87 -4.82 -7.36
N VAL A 37 -9.54 -3.91 -8.08
CA VAL A 37 -10.90 -3.46 -7.78
C VAL A 37 -11.71 -3.31 -9.06
N ALA A 38 -12.99 -3.70 -9.02
CA ALA A 38 -13.92 -3.43 -10.11
C ALA A 38 -14.24 -1.94 -10.20
N ASP A 39 -14.38 -1.42 -11.43
CA ASP A 39 -14.66 0.00 -11.68
C ASP A 39 -15.93 0.54 -10.98
N THR A 40 -16.89 -0.34 -10.72
CA THR A 40 -18.17 -0.01 -10.07
C THR A 40 -18.14 -0.18 -8.54
N ALA A 41 -17.15 -0.88 -7.99
CA ALA A 41 -17.13 -1.17 -6.56
C ALA A 41 -17.09 0.09 -5.67
N PRO A 42 -16.32 1.14 -5.99
CA PRO A 42 -16.31 2.37 -5.19
C PRO A 42 -17.65 3.11 -5.10
N TYR A 43 -18.58 2.88 -6.04
CA TYR A 43 -19.91 3.48 -5.95
C TYR A 43 -20.65 2.90 -4.74
N HIS A 44 -20.64 1.57 -4.58
CA HIS A 44 -21.26 0.91 -3.42
C HIS A 44 -20.59 1.29 -2.10
N TRP A 45 -19.30 1.63 -2.11
CA TRP A 45 -18.59 2.05 -0.90
C TRP A 45 -19.01 3.45 -0.46
N ARG A 46 -19.24 4.34 -1.43
CA ARG A 46 -19.62 5.73 -1.19
C ARG A 46 -21.12 5.88 -0.97
N ASP A 47 -21.94 5.27 -1.80
CA ASP A 47 -23.38 5.50 -1.87
C ASP A 47 -24.13 4.62 -0.86
N ASP A 48 -23.73 3.35 -0.73
CA ASP A 48 -24.40 2.38 0.15
C ASP A 48 -23.65 2.19 1.49
N GLY A 49 -22.49 2.84 1.65
CA GLY A 49 -21.60 2.68 2.81
C GLY A 49 -21.00 1.27 2.94
N ARG A 50 -21.03 0.46 1.88
CA ARG A 50 -20.55 -0.92 1.95
C ARG A 50 -19.04 -0.97 2.12
N VAL A 51 -18.61 -1.64 3.18
CA VAL A 51 -17.19 -1.87 3.42
C VAL A 51 -16.66 -2.97 2.49
N PRO A 52 -15.59 -2.72 1.72
CA PRO A 52 -15.01 -3.74 0.87
C PRO A 52 -14.29 -4.81 1.68
N ARG A 53 -14.14 -5.99 1.07
CA ARG A 53 -13.39 -7.08 1.69
C ARG A 53 -11.89 -6.75 1.76
N PRO A 54 -11.18 -7.21 2.81
CA PRO A 54 -9.73 -7.14 2.85
C PRO A 54 -9.09 -7.67 1.56
N PRO A 55 -8.06 -6.99 1.03
CA PRO A 55 -7.29 -5.89 1.65
C PRO A 55 -7.72 -4.47 1.21
N LEU A 56 -8.82 -4.36 0.46
CA LEU A 56 -9.24 -3.10 -0.17
C LEU A 56 -9.47 -1.92 0.79
N PRO A 57 -9.98 -2.09 2.03
CA PRO A 57 -10.09 -0.98 2.97
C PRO A 57 -8.75 -0.26 3.21
N ALA A 58 -7.67 -1.04 3.37
CA ALA A 58 -6.32 -0.52 3.61
C ALA A 58 -5.71 0.10 2.34
N LEU A 59 -5.87 -0.55 1.19
CA LEU A 59 -5.38 -0.02 -0.09
C LEU A 59 -6.02 1.33 -0.43
N THR A 60 -7.32 1.46 -0.15
CA THR A 60 -8.06 2.72 -0.38
C THR A 60 -7.55 3.83 0.53
N ALA A 61 -7.39 3.55 1.83
CA ALA A 61 -6.83 4.50 2.78
C ALA A 61 -5.41 4.94 2.39
N TRP A 62 -4.56 4.01 1.96
CA TRP A 62 -3.21 4.31 1.48
C TRP A 62 -3.21 5.21 0.24
N VAL A 63 -4.07 4.92 -0.76
CA VAL A 63 -4.15 5.74 -1.99
C VAL A 63 -4.59 7.15 -1.64
N LEU A 64 -5.67 7.30 -0.87
CA LEU A 64 -6.17 8.62 -0.49
C LEU A 64 -5.14 9.40 0.34
N SER A 65 -4.43 8.72 1.25
CA SER A 65 -3.37 9.34 2.04
C SER A 65 -2.25 9.91 1.17
N ARG A 66 -1.82 9.13 0.17
CA ARG A 66 -0.74 9.53 -0.74
C ARG A 66 -1.14 10.71 -1.63
N GLU A 67 -2.40 10.77 -2.06
CA GLU A 67 -2.88 11.81 -2.98
C GLU A 67 -3.21 13.12 -2.28
N LEU A 68 -3.75 13.03 -1.05
CA LEU A 68 -4.05 14.20 -0.22
C LEU A 68 -2.83 14.73 0.55
N GLY A 69 -1.75 13.95 0.63
CA GLY A 69 -0.54 14.33 1.37
C GLY A 69 -0.71 14.33 2.89
N ARG A 70 -1.75 13.68 3.41
CA ARG A 70 -2.01 13.53 4.86
C ARG A 70 -2.38 12.08 5.18
N PRO A 71 -2.04 11.55 6.37
CA PRO A 71 -2.45 10.20 6.75
C PRO A 71 -3.97 10.13 6.92
N ILE A 72 -4.62 9.20 6.20
CA ILE A 72 -6.03 8.82 6.36
C ILE A 72 -6.06 7.39 6.88
N THR A 73 -6.70 7.16 8.01
CA THR A 73 -6.74 5.83 8.62
C THR A 73 -7.90 5.00 8.09
N VAL A 74 -7.77 3.66 8.16
CA VAL A 74 -8.87 2.73 7.83
C VAL A 74 -10.07 2.97 8.76
N ALA A 75 -9.82 3.19 10.05
CA ALA A 75 -10.86 3.47 11.03
C ALA A 75 -11.64 4.75 10.71
N GLU A 76 -10.95 5.82 10.29
CA GLU A 76 -11.57 7.08 9.85
C GLU A 76 -12.38 6.87 8.56
N LEU A 77 -11.77 6.25 7.55
CA LEU A 77 -12.38 6.09 6.23
C LEU A 77 -13.64 5.22 6.25
N TRP A 78 -13.64 4.18 7.09
CA TRP A 78 -14.72 3.19 7.18
C TRP A 78 -15.50 3.29 8.48
N GLN A 79 -15.31 4.35 9.26
CA GLN A 79 -16.05 4.63 10.50
C GLN A 79 -16.04 3.42 11.47
N GLY A 80 -14.89 2.75 11.56
CA GLY A 80 -14.70 1.53 12.37
C GLY A 80 -15.42 0.26 11.86
N GLN A 81 -16.08 0.30 10.70
CA GLN A 81 -16.79 -0.85 10.13
C GLN A 81 -15.88 -1.82 9.36
N ALA A 82 -14.66 -1.41 9.00
CA ALA A 82 -13.68 -2.29 8.39
C ALA A 82 -12.90 -3.05 9.45
N ALA A 83 -12.83 -4.38 9.28
CA ALA A 83 -11.94 -5.20 10.08
C ALA A 83 -10.48 -4.76 9.85
N ASP A 84 -9.70 -4.67 10.93
CA ASP A 84 -8.25 -4.46 10.83
C ASP A 84 -7.65 -5.62 10.03
N SER A 85 -7.26 -5.32 8.80
CA SER A 85 -6.46 -6.24 8.00
C SER A 85 -5.01 -5.79 8.13
N PRO A 86 -4.06 -6.69 8.44
CA PRO A 86 -2.66 -6.37 8.30
C PRO A 86 -2.43 -5.88 6.87
N LEU A 87 -1.76 -4.73 6.74
CA LEU A 87 -1.47 -4.09 5.45
C LEU A 87 -0.97 -5.17 4.49
N THR A 88 -1.66 -5.38 3.38
CA THR A 88 -1.19 -6.29 2.33
C THR A 88 -0.06 -5.58 1.61
N MET A 89 1.11 -5.70 2.20
CA MET A 89 2.35 -5.31 1.58
C MET A 89 2.60 -6.28 0.43
N PRO A 90 2.91 -5.80 -0.78
CA PRO A 90 3.47 -6.69 -1.79
C PRO A 90 4.73 -7.33 -1.20
N ALA A 91 4.99 -8.59 -1.54
CA ALA A 91 6.09 -9.37 -0.96
C ALA A 91 7.47 -8.73 -1.19
N ASP A 92 7.55 -7.69 -2.03
CA ASP A 92 8.75 -6.95 -2.36
C ASP A 92 8.99 -5.66 -1.55
N VAL A 93 8.05 -5.24 -0.70
CA VAL A 93 8.14 -3.95 0.03
C VAL A 93 9.36 -3.87 0.96
N GLU A 94 9.78 -4.99 1.55
CA GLU A 94 11.07 -5.09 2.27
C GLU A 94 12.19 -5.72 1.41
N MET A 95 11.86 -6.21 0.22
CA MET A 95 12.79 -6.79 -0.76
C MET A 95 13.52 -5.70 -1.57
N SER A 96 13.28 -4.42 -1.23
CA SER A 96 14.10 -3.24 -1.59
C SER A 96 15.43 -3.16 -0.81
N LEU A 97 15.85 -4.31 -0.28
CA LEU A 97 17.16 -4.61 0.29
C LEU A 97 18.12 -5.07 -0.84
N PRO A 98 19.42 -5.34 -0.57
CA PRO A 98 20.52 -5.49 -1.55
C PRO A 98 20.32 -6.44 -2.74
N TRP A 99 19.29 -7.28 -2.71
CA TRP A 99 19.10 -8.40 -3.62
C TRP A 99 18.14 -8.11 -4.79
N SER A 100 17.56 -6.91 -4.88
CA SER A 100 16.97 -6.42 -6.14
C SER A 100 18.07 -5.99 -7.11
N ARG A 101 17.93 -6.21 -8.42
CA ARG A 101 18.92 -5.78 -9.43
C ARG A 101 19.26 -4.29 -9.32
N SER A 102 18.27 -3.45 -9.05
CA SER A 102 18.46 -2.01 -8.86
C SER A 102 19.12 -1.69 -7.52
N GLY A 103 18.85 -2.47 -6.47
CA GLY A 103 19.50 -2.35 -5.15
C GLY A 103 20.97 -2.79 -5.17
N ALA A 104 21.28 -3.88 -5.88
CA ALA A 104 22.63 -4.36 -6.10
C ALA A 104 23.48 -3.33 -6.87
N LEU A 105 22.91 -2.69 -7.89
CA LEU A 105 23.58 -1.62 -8.62
C LEU A 105 23.77 -0.37 -7.76
N GLY A 106 22.83 -0.03 -6.89
CA GLY A 106 22.98 1.09 -5.94
C GLY A 106 24.13 0.90 -4.97
N ILE A 107 24.37 -0.32 -4.48
CA ILE A 107 25.52 -0.64 -3.60
C ILE A 107 26.84 -0.56 -4.36
N ILE A 108 26.87 -1.01 -5.62
CA ILE A 108 28.07 -0.94 -6.46
C ILE A 108 28.41 0.53 -6.80
N ASP A 109 27.41 1.36 -7.08
CA ASP A 109 27.60 2.77 -7.41
C ASP A 109 28.09 3.57 -6.18
N ASP A 110 27.52 3.30 -5.00
CA ASP A 110 27.98 3.86 -3.71
C ASP A 110 29.43 3.46 -3.39
N TRP A 111 29.82 2.23 -3.75
CA TRP A 111 31.19 1.71 -3.54
C TRP A 111 32.24 2.40 -4.42
N VAL A 112 31.90 2.69 -5.68
CA VAL A 112 32.78 3.39 -6.63
C VAL A 112 33.00 4.85 -6.24
N VAL A 113 32.02 5.46 -5.57
CA VAL A 113 32.07 6.87 -5.15
C VAL A 113 32.77 7.05 -3.80
N SER A 114 32.60 6.12 -2.86
CA SER A 114 33.00 6.33 -1.45
C SER A 114 34.39 5.76 -1.07
N GLY A 115 34.95 4.82 -1.83
CA GLY A 115 36.37 4.42 -1.69
C GLY A 115 36.82 3.79 -0.36
N ASP A 116 35.91 3.40 0.54
CA ASP A 116 36.23 2.82 1.85
C ASP A 116 35.85 1.33 1.97
N PHE A 117 36.77 0.54 2.50
CA PHE A 117 36.67 -0.92 2.68
C PHE A 117 35.78 -1.28 3.90
N LEU A 118 34.86 -2.23 3.70
CA LEU A 118 33.84 -2.75 4.63
C LEU A 118 34.42 -3.37 5.93
N PRO A 119 33.75 -3.23 7.08
CA PRO A 119 33.78 -4.24 8.16
C PRO A 119 32.68 -5.32 8.01
N ALA A 120 31.74 -5.19 7.06
CA ALA A 120 30.57 -6.09 6.98
C ALA A 120 30.82 -7.47 6.32
N LEU A 121 32.00 -7.72 5.73
CA LEU A 121 32.30 -9.02 5.10
C LEU A 121 32.60 -10.13 6.13
N ASP A 122 33.06 -9.76 7.34
CA ASP A 122 33.36 -10.74 8.41
C ASP A 122 32.09 -11.43 8.93
N ALA A 123 30.92 -10.77 8.86
CA ALA A 123 29.67 -11.35 9.33
C ALA A 123 29.16 -12.50 8.43
N ILE A 124 29.53 -12.52 7.15
CA ILE A 124 29.09 -13.54 6.19
C ILE A 124 29.90 -14.84 6.32
N LEU A 125 31.16 -14.78 6.77
CA LEU A 125 32.00 -15.96 6.99
C LEU A 125 31.81 -16.64 8.36
N ALA A 126 31.09 -16.02 9.29
CA ALA A 126 30.95 -16.49 10.68
C ALA A 126 29.73 -17.41 10.94
N ALA A 127 28.92 -17.76 9.94
CA ALA A 127 27.85 -18.73 10.12
C ALA A 127 28.42 -20.17 10.02
N PRO A 128 28.40 -20.98 11.09
CA PRO A 128 28.85 -22.37 11.00
C PRO A 128 27.87 -23.17 10.11
N PRO A 129 28.36 -24.14 9.31
CA PRO A 129 27.48 -25.02 8.56
C PRO A 129 26.71 -25.90 9.54
N THR A 130 25.39 -25.70 9.63
CA THR A 130 24.48 -26.67 10.25
C THR A 130 24.63 -28.00 9.52
N SER A 131 25.28 -28.97 10.17
CA SER A 131 25.32 -30.36 9.70
C SER A 131 24.16 -31.16 10.28
N THR A 132 23.50 -31.87 9.37
CA THR A 132 22.56 -33.01 9.52
C THR A 132 21.18 -32.73 10.09
#